data_AF-A0A0B8PHT6-F1
#
_entry.id   AF-A0A0B8PHT6-F1
#
_cell.length_a   1.000
_cell.length_b   1.000
_cell.length_c   1.000
_cell.angle_alpha   90.00
_cell.angle_beta   90.00
_cell.angle_gamma   90.00
#
_symmetry.space_group_name_H-M   'P 1'
#
loop_
_entity.id
_entity.type
_entity.pdbx_description
1 polymer ?
#
loop_
_entity_poly.entity_id
_entity_poly.type
_entity_poly.pdbx_seq_one_letter_code
_entity_poly.pdbx_strand_id
1 'polypeptide(L)' 'MAMLLAEQYDNIDPLKLIKMCIIHDLGEAIGGDIAAVDQVEGEDKGIQERLDLLTLIKPLPQHLQTEIIASG' A
#
# COMPACT_ATOMS: atom_id res chain seq x y z
N MET A 1 -6.10 11.14 -8.64
CA MET A 1 -5.63 12.51 -8.33
C MET A 1 -4.12 12.66 -8.46
N ALA A 2 -3.31 11.74 -7.92
CA ALA A 2 -1.85 11.82 -7.90
C ALA A 2 -1.20 12.33 -9.19
N MET A 3 -1.56 11.78 -10.37
CA MET A 3 -1.00 12.22 -11.65
C MET A 3 -1.28 13.69 -12.00
N LEU A 4 -2.46 14.21 -11.65
CA LEU A 4 -2.87 15.59 -11.96
C LEU A 4 -2.20 16.61 -11.03
N LEU A 5 -1.79 16.17 -9.85
CA LEU A 5 -1.20 17.03 -8.83
C LEU A 5 0.31 16.91 -8.77
N ALA A 6 0.90 15.89 -9.40
CA ALA A 6 2.34 15.62 -9.34
C ALA A 6 3.20 16.83 -9.78
N GLU A 7 2.76 17.57 -10.80
CA GLU A 7 3.44 18.77 -11.31
C GLU A 7 3.47 19.95 -10.32
N GLN A 8 2.66 19.91 -9.26
CA GLN A 8 2.64 20.94 -8.22
C GLN A 8 3.71 20.73 -7.14
N TYR A 9 4.44 19.61 -7.19
CA TYR A 9 5.40 19.21 -6.17
C TYR A 9 6.73 18.81 -6.79
N ASP A 10 7.60 19.80 -7.01
CA ASP A 10 8.92 19.63 -7.67
C ASP A 10 9.86 18.63 -6.96
N ASN A 11 9.59 18.32 -5.69
CA ASN A 11 10.42 17.44 -4.86
C ASN A 11 9.90 15.99 -4.80
N ILE A 12 8.81 15.66 -5.52
CA ILE A 12 8.21 14.32 -5.51
C ILE A 12 8.59 13.60 -6.81
N ASP A 13 9.06 12.36 -6.69
CA ASP A 13 9.18 11.44 -7.82
C ASP A 13 7.79 10.93 -8.22
N PRO A 14 7.24 11.33 -9.39
CA PRO A 14 5.89 10.94 -9.80
C PRO A 14 5.77 9.44 -10.04
N LEU A 15 6.84 8.78 -10.50
CA LEU A 15 6.82 7.33 -10.72
C LEU A 15 6.70 6.60 -9.38
N LYS A 16 7.48 7.04 -8.38
CA LYS A 16 7.39 6.48 -7.02
C LYS A 16 6.00 6.70 -6.43
N LEU A 17 5.44 7.91 -6.57
CA LEU A 17 4.09 8.24 -6.09
C LEU A 17 3.03 7.31 -6.70
N ILE A 18 3.07 7.12 -8.03
CA ILE A 18 2.10 6.25 -8.71
C ILE A 18 2.29 4.79 -8.33
N LYS A 19 3.52 4.31 -8.16
CA LYS A 19 3.77 2.96 -7.63
C LYS A 19 3.11 2.77 -6.26
N MET A 20 3.26 3.72 -5.33
CA MET A 20 2.60 3.65 -4.02
C MET A 20 1.08 3.57 -4.18
N CYS A 21 0.49 4.48 -4.98
CA CYS A 21 -0.96 4.50 -5.19
C CYS A 21 -1.51 3.19 -5.77
N ILE A 22 -0.73 2.47 -6.58
CA ILE A 22 -1.16 1.19 -7.16
C ILE A 22 -1.16 0.07 -6.11
N ILE A 23 -0.25 0.11 -5.14
CA ILE A 23 -0.04 -1.00 -4.20
C ILE A 23 -0.59 -0.74 -2.79
N HIS A 24 -1.01 0.49 -2.46
CA HIS A 24 -1.32 0.89 -1.08
C HIS A 24 -2.37 -0.01 -0.41
N ASP A 25 -3.46 -0.33 -1.11
CA ASP A 25 -4.54 -1.16 -0.58
C ASP A 25 -4.40 -2.65 -0.95
N LEU A 26 -3.22 -3.08 -1.43
CA LEU A 26 -3.07 -4.46 -1.88
C LEU A 26 -3.33 -5.45 -0.74
N GLY A 27 -2.91 -5.12 0.49
CA GLY A 27 -3.17 -5.93 1.70
C GLY A 27 -4.67 -6.13 2.00
N GLU A 28 -5.51 -5.17 1.64
CA GLU A 28 -6.96 -5.24 1.86
C GLU A 28 -7.66 -6.28 0.96
N ALA A 29 -6.98 -6.80 -0.06
CA ALA A 29 -7.53 -7.86 -0.91
C ALA A 29 -7.81 -9.17 -0.14
N ILE A 30 -7.18 -9.37 1.03
CA ILE A 30 -7.46 -10.51 1.92
C ILE A 30 -8.44 -10.12 3.02
N GLY A 31 -8.13 -9.09 3.81
CA GLY A 31 -8.91 -8.69 4.98
C GLY A 31 -10.16 -7.86 4.69
N GLY A 32 -10.28 -7.29 3.49
CA GLY A 32 -11.27 -6.28 3.15
C GLY A 32 -10.92 -4.89 3.70
N ASP A 33 -11.55 -3.85 3.16
CA ASP A 33 -11.48 -2.51 3.72
C ASP A 33 -12.53 -2.35 4.85
N ILE A 34 -12.12 -1.70 5.94
CA ILE A 34 -13.00 -1.31 7.04
C ILE A 34 -13.01 0.22 7.06
N ALA A 35 -14.20 0.80 6.86
CA ALA A 35 -14.38 2.23 6.87
C ALA A 35 -13.81 2.84 8.16
N ALA A 36 -13.18 4.00 8.06
CA ALA A 36 -12.53 4.65 9.21
C ALA A 36 -13.47 4.89 10.41
N VAL A 37 -14.78 5.00 10.17
CA VAL A 37 -15.81 5.15 11.22
C VAL A 37 -16.12 3.86 11.97
N ASP A 38 -15.80 2.72 11.37
CA ASP A 38 -16.05 1.38 11.89
C ASP A 38 -14.79 0.76 12.52
N GLN A 39 -13.65 1.46 12.49
CA GLN A 39 -12.41 1.01 13.12
C GLN A 39 -12.53 1.08 14.65
N VAL A 40 -12.25 -0.05 15.31
CA VAL A 40 -12.29 -0.17 16.77
C VAL A 40 -10.93 0.20 17.35
N GLU A 41 -10.90 1.13 18.32
CA GLU A 41 -9.68 1.44 19.06
C GLU A 41 -9.13 0.17 19.73
N GLY A 42 -7.91 -0.23 19.34
CA GLY A 42 -7.21 -1.39 19.88
C GLY A 42 -7.06 -2.58 18.92
N GLU A 43 -7.75 -2.57 17.76
CA GLU A 43 -7.41 -3.47 16.66
C GLU A 43 -6.28 -2.88 15.83
N ASP A 44 -5.16 -3.60 15.73
CA ASP A 44 -3.99 -3.16 14.97
C ASP A 44 -4.18 -3.50 13.48
N LYS A 45 -5.18 -2.87 12.84
CA LYS A 45 -5.55 -3.08 11.41
C LYS A 45 -4.31 -2.99 10.50
N GLY A 46 -3.42 -2.04 10.79
CA GLY A 46 -2.19 -1.85 10.03
C GLY A 46 -1.21 -3.03 10.12
N ILE A 47 -1.15 -3.75 11.25
CA ILE A 47 -0.38 -4.99 11.35
C ILE A 47 -1.01 -6.09 10.48
N GLN A 48 -2.34 -6.23 10.54
CA GLN A 48 -3.05 -7.26 9.76
C GLN A 48 -2.91 -7.02 8.26
N GLU A 49 -3.13 -5.79 7.80
CA GLU A 49 -2.93 -5.40 6.39
C GLU A 49 -1.51 -5.68 5.91
N ARG A 50 -0.51 -5.42 6.77
CA ARG A 50 0.88 -5.73 6.45
C ARG A 50 1.12 -7.23 6.31
N LEU A 51 0.55 -8.06 7.19
CA LEU A 51 0.66 -9.51 7.10
C LEU A 51 -0.05 -10.06 5.86
N ASP A 52 -1.18 -9.46 5.50
CA ASP A 52 -1.94 -9.80 4.31
C ASP A 52 -1.17 -9.44 3.04
N LEU A 53 -0.56 -8.25 2.99
CA LEU A 53 0.35 -7.86 1.91
C LEU A 53 1.50 -8.86 1.74
N LEU A 54 2.18 -9.24 2.84
CA LEU A 54 3.25 -10.23 2.81
C LEU A 54 2.77 -11.59 2.30
N THR A 55 1.54 -11.97 2.63
CA THR A 55 0.91 -13.21 2.14
C THR A 55 0.64 -13.13 0.64
N LEU A 56 0.12 -12.00 0.14
CA LEU A 56 -0.18 -11.79 -1.27
C LEU A 56 1.06 -11.80 -2.16
N ILE A 57 2.15 -11.18 -1.73
CA ILE A 57 3.37 -11.08 -2.54
C ILE A 57 4.26 -12.31 -2.44
N LYS A 58 3.99 -13.24 -1.53
CA LYS A 58 4.79 -14.47 -1.31
C LYS A 58 5.10 -15.27 -2.59
N PRO A 59 4.20 -15.40 -3.59
CA PRO A 59 4.49 -16.12 -4.83
C PRO A 59 5.47 -15.39 -5.77
N LEU A 60 5.73 -14.11 -5.55
CA LEU A 60 6.59 -13.32 -6.44
C LEU A 60 8.08 -13.63 -6.20
N PRO A 61 8.95 -13.46 -7.21
CA PRO A 61 10.38 -13.43 -7.01
C PRO A 61 10.83 -12.43 -5.93
N GLN A 62 11.88 -12.75 -5.19
CA GLN A 62 12.34 -11.95 -4.04
C GLN A 62 12.58 -10.47 -4.37
N HIS A 63 13.12 -10.17 -5.55
CA HIS A 63 13.39 -8.78 -5.95
C HIS A 63 12.10 -7.95 -6.08
N LEU A 64 11.01 -8.54 -6.56
CA LEU A 64 9.71 -7.88 -6.66
C LEU A 64 9.05 -7.71 -5.29
N GLN A 65 9.19 -8.70 -4.40
CA GLN A 65 8.72 -8.57 -3.02
C GLN A 65 9.39 -7.38 -2.32
N THR A 66 10.72 -7.27 -2.44
CA THR A 66 11.48 -6.15 -1.87
C THR A 66 11.06 -4.82 -2.47
N GLU A 67 10.81 -4.74 -3.78
CA GLU A 67 10.35 -3.50 -4.42
C GLU A 67 8.97 -3.05 -3.89
N ILE A 68 8.03 -3.98 -3.72
CA ILE A 68 6.71 -3.68 -3.16
C ILE A 68 6.82 -3.22 -1.70
N ILE A 69 7.60 -3.93 -0.88
CA ILE A 69 7.80 -3.59 0.55
C ILE A 69 8.52 -2.25 0.72
N ALA A 70 9.43 -1.88 -0.19
CA ALA A 70 10.13 -0.60 -0.14
C ALA A 70 9.30 0.58 -0.67
N SER A 71 8.17 0.28 -1.33
CA SER A 71 7.26 1.27 -1.91
C SER A 71 6.02 1.52 -1.06
N GLY A 72 5.69 0.65 -0.11
CA GLY A 72 4.65 0.86 0.91
C GLY A 72 5.24 1.37 2.22
#